data_AF-H8YXQ0-F1
#
_entry.id   AF-H8YXQ0-F1
#
_cell.length_a   1.000
_cell.length_b   1.000
_cell.length_c   1.000
_cell.angle_alpha   90.00
_cell.angle_beta   90.00
_cell.angle_gamma   90.00
#
_symmetry.space_group_name_H-M   'P 1'
#
loop_
_entity.id
_entity.type
_entity.pdbx_description
1 polymer ?
#
loop_
_entity_poly.entity_id
_entity_poly.type
_entity_poly.pdbx_seq_one_letter_code
_entity_poly.pdbx_strand_id
1 'polypeptide(L)' 'MSGPILTVRFFATESDSEPVRDWLKSLPANERRLIGEDIIRNLQ' A
#
# COMPACT_ATOMS: atom_id res chain seq x y z
N MET A 1 3.88 -17.33 7.98
CA MET A 1 4.78 -16.20 8.27
C MET A 1 3.93 -15.03 8.74
N SER A 2 4.06 -14.60 9.99
CA SER A 2 3.25 -13.53 10.59
C SER A 2 4.12 -12.28 10.74
N GLY A 3 4.25 -11.51 9.67
CA GLY A 3 4.85 -10.17 9.74
C GLY A 3 3.85 -9.17 10.34
N PRO A 4 4.30 -7.98 10.78
CA PRO A 4 3.42 -6.94 11.30
C PRO A 4 2.39 -6.54 10.24
N ILE A 5 1.13 -6.36 10.66
CA ILE A 5 0.08 -5.80 9.81
C ILE A 5 0.31 -4.29 9.73
N LEU A 6 0.56 -3.80 8.53
CA LEU A 6 0.72 -2.37 8.27
C LEU A 6 -0.66 -1.71 8.12
N THR A 7 -0.99 -0.81 9.04
CA THR A 7 -2.17 0.06 8.92
C THR A 7 -1.76 1.33 8.19
N VAL A 8 -2.08 1.42 6.89
CA VAL A 8 -1.94 2.66 6.10
C VAL A 8 -3.29 3.25 5.77
N ARG A 9 -3.31 4.56 5.52
CA ARG A 9 -4.47 5.27 4.94
C ARG A 9 -4.08 5.77 3.56
N PHE A 10 -4.98 5.63 2.60
CA PHE A 10 -4.81 6.19 1.26
C PHE A 10 -5.61 7.48 1.13
N PHE A 11 -5.15 8.35 0.26
CA PHE A 11 -5.95 9.48 -0.17
C PHE A 11 -7.18 8.98 -0.94
N ALA A 12 -8.35 9.45 -0.53
CA ALA A 12 -9.60 9.23 -1.23
C ALA A 12 -10.00 10.50 -2.00
N THR A 13 -10.38 10.34 -3.26
CA THR A 13 -10.96 11.43 -4.07
C THR A 13 -12.36 11.80 -3.58
N GLU A 14 -12.91 12.92 -4.04
CA GLU A 14 -14.31 13.29 -3.78
C GLU A 14 -15.32 12.25 -4.30
N SER A 15 -14.94 11.43 -5.28
CA SER A 15 -15.74 10.32 -5.81
C SER A 15 -15.49 8.97 -5.09
N ASP A 16 -14.87 9.01 -3.90
CA ASP A 16 -14.59 7.83 -3.05
C ASP A 16 -13.65 6.76 -3.68
N SER A 17 -12.92 7.12 -4.73
CA SER A 17 -11.84 6.28 -5.25
C SER A 17 -10.55 6.46 -4.43
N GLU A 18 -9.77 5.39 -4.29
CA GLU A 18 -8.42 5.41 -3.69
C GLU A 18 -7.38 5.05 -4.75
N PRO A 19 -7.01 5.97 -5.67
CA PRO A 19 -6.28 5.60 -6.90
C PRO A 19 -4.95 4.89 -6.65
N VAL A 20 -4.21 5.32 -5.63
CA VAL A 20 -2.93 4.71 -5.25
C VAL A 20 -3.14 3.30 -4.68
N ARG A 21 -4.22 3.06 -3.93
CA ARG A 21 -4.54 1.73 -3.42
C ARG A 21 -4.91 0.78 -4.55
N ASP A 22 -5.74 1.25 -5.48
CA ASP A 22 -6.18 0.45 -6.61
C ASP A 22 -5.01 0.11 -7.54
N TRP A 23 -4.10 1.07 -7.75
CA TRP A 23 -2.83 0.83 -8.42
C TRP A 23 -1.97 -0.22 -7.67
N LEU A 24 -1.76 -0.09 -6.36
CA LEU A 24 -0.97 -1.08 -5.61
C LEU A 24 -1.57 -2.50 -5.66
N LYS A 25 -2.90 -2.61 -5.71
CA LYS A 25 -3.60 -3.89 -5.85
C LYS A 25 -3.42 -4.50 -7.24
N SER A 26 -3.27 -3.70 -8.30
CA SER A 26 -3.10 -4.19 -9.67
C SER A 26 -1.69 -4.73 -9.93
N LEU A 27 -0.71 -4.40 -9.09
CA LEU A 27 0.67 -4.88 -9.22
C LEU A 27 0.82 -6.38 -8.89
N PRO A 28 1.82 -7.05 -9.52
CA PRO A 28 2.29 -8.36 -9.09
C PRO A 28 2.65 -8.42 -7.60
N ALA A 29 2.49 -9.59 -6.98
CA ALA A 29 2.66 -9.75 -5.54
C ALA A 29 4.07 -9.39 -5.03
N ASN A 30 5.11 -9.66 -5.83
CA ASN A 30 6.50 -9.29 -5.53
C ASN A 30 6.69 -7.77 -5.51
N GLU A 31 6.14 -7.04 -6.48
CA GLU A 31 6.24 -5.59 -6.55
C GLU A 31 5.47 -4.92 -5.42
N ARG A 32 4.24 -5.37 -5.16
CA ARG A 32 3.44 -4.89 -4.03
C ARG A 32 4.15 -5.12 -2.69
N ARG A 33 4.86 -6.24 -2.55
CA ARG A 33 5.65 -6.53 -1.34
C ARG A 33 6.84 -5.58 -1.21
N LEU A 34 7.62 -5.38 -2.27
CA LEU A 34 8.78 -4.48 -2.25
C LEU A 34 8.37 -3.05 -1.88
N ILE A 35 7.28 -2.56 -2.46
CA ILE A 35 6.75 -1.24 -2.13
C ILE A 35 6.26 -1.18 -0.68
N GLY A 36 5.56 -2.21 -0.19
CA GLY A 36 5.11 -2.27 1.19
C GLY A 36 6.27 -2.25 2.21
N GLU A 37 7.37 -2.94 1.89
CA GLU A 37 8.59 -2.93 2.71
C GLU A 37 9.26 -1.55 2.72
N ASP A 38 9.20 -0.80 1.62
CA ASP A 38 9.72 0.57 1.53
C ASP A 38 8.83 1.59 2.28
N ILE A 39 7.50 1.47 2.17
CA ILE A 39 6.55 2.30 2.93
C ILE A 39 6.76 2.13 4.45
N ILE A 40 7.03 0.90 4.92
CA ILE A 40 7.35 0.64 6.33
C ILE A 40 8.58 1.42 6.79
N ARG A 41 9.61 1.55 5.95
CA ARG A 41 10.89 2.18 6.31
C ARG A 41 10.84 3.71 6.32
N ASN A 42 9.98 4.30 5.48
CA ASN A 42 9.89 5.76 5.33
C ASN A 42 8.85 6.41 6.26
N LEU A 43 8.09 5.62 7.04
CA LEU A 43 7.17 6.11 8.07
C LEU A 43 7.80 6.11 9.49
N GLN A 44 9.13 6.04 9.60
CA GLN A 44 9.90 6.09 10.87
C GLN A 44 10.20 7.52 11.30
#